data_AF-A0A947XZM2-F1
#
_entry.id   AF-A0A947XZM2-F1
#
_cell.length_a   1.000
_cell.length_b   1.000
_cell.length_c   1.000
_cell.angle_alpha   90.00
_cell.angle_beta   90.00
_cell.angle_gamma   90.00
#
_symmetry.space_group_name_H-M   'P 1'
#
loop_
_entity.id
_entity.type
_entity.pdbx_description
1 polymer ?
#
loop_
_entity_poly.entity_id
_entity_poly.type
_entity_poly.pdbx_seq_one_letter_code
_entity_poly.pdbx_strand_id
1 'polypeptide(L)'
;MGMQNADWGDRRHPCRWEVETGDTGFWVPDRSEIVTQFFTRYLFFSLAVIYFAALKTVPPVLFGIDHLLIALGVYFFFNSWFFHQALQGVTLLKIRSAMSADLLIVTLCVIHDPNLIPPSALAFLMVLLGNGMRYGMRLFAEVLGGAFLGMAIAFALRYRLGGFEVGAGDVFFGVFWITLALYAYILMGRIEGQRRQLDYRSRFDALTGLLNRHGLLAAADSVFDKTNAGIPATVLFADLNQFKAVNDRYGHGVGDRVLAEFAQIFSESAEMGVCGRWGGD
;
A
#
# COMPACT_ATOMS: atom_id res chain seq x y z
N MET A 1 10.05 11.60 36.40
CA MET A 1 10.88 11.81 35.18
C MET A 1 11.58 10.50 34.89
N GLY A 2 11.08 9.74 33.91
CA GLY A 2 11.61 8.43 33.56
C GLY A 2 11.14 8.11 32.15
N MET A 3 11.92 8.54 31.15
CA MET A 3 11.73 8.15 29.76
C MET A 3 12.07 6.67 29.66
N GLN A 4 11.05 5.83 29.49
CA GLN A 4 11.25 4.46 29.02
C GLN A 4 11.55 4.53 27.53
N ASN A 5 12.76 4.12 27.17
CA ASN A 5 13.16 3.84 25.80
C ASN A 5 12.23 2.75 25.25
N ALA A 6 11.30 3.16 24.38
CA ALA A 6 10.54 2.24 23.56
C ALA A 6 11.51 1.58 22.57
N ASP A 7 11.66 0.27 22.71
CA ASP A 7 12.47 -0.58 21.86
C ASP A 7 11.91 -0.53 20.43
N TRP A 8 12.71 -0.05 19.48
CA TRP A 8 12.31 0.21 18.09
C TRP A 8 12.45 -1.05 17.23
N GLY A 9 11.85 -2.14 17.69
CA GLY A 9 11.69 -3.37 16.92
C GLY A 9 10.74 -3.16 15.74
N ASP A 10 11.33 -3.07 14.55
CA ASP A 10 10.79 -3.37 13.23
C ASP A 10 9.25 -3.55 13.14
N ARG A 11 8.50 -2.45 12.97
CA ARG A 11 7.03 -2.47 12.77
C ARG A 11 6.61 -2.93 11.37
N ARG A 12 7.37 -3.82 10.73
CA ARG A 12 6.98 -4.56 9.51
C ARG A 12 6.07 -5.76 9.81
N HIS A 13 5.46 -5.83 10.99
CA HIS A 13 4.59 -6.93 11.41
C HIS A 13 3.12 -6.73 11.00
N PRO A 14 2.55 -7.57 10.11
CA PRO A 14 1.13 -7.59 9.81
C PRO A 14 0.38 -8.43 10.86
N CYS A 15 0.45 -8.05 12.13
CA CYS A 15 -0.31 -8.69 13.23
C CYS A 15 -1.37 -7.76 13.82
N ARG A 16 -2.00 -6.91 12.99
CA ARG A 16 -3.11 -6.05 13.42
C ARG A 16 -4.38 -6.13 12.56
N TRP A 17 -4.54 -7.18 11.74
CA TRP A 17 -5.50 -7.12 10.63
C TRP A 17 -6.41 -8.34 10.49
N GLU A 18 -7.02 -8.81 11.57
CA GLU A 18 -8.21 -9.64 11.37
C GLU A 18 -9.29 -9.56 12.46
N VAL A 19 -9.18 -8.64 13.42
CA VAL A 19 -10.25 -8.44 14.40
C VAL A 19 -10.50 -6.94 14.58
N GLU A 20 -11.74 -6.55 14.26
CA GLU A 20 -12.38 -5.27 14.59
C GLU A 20 -11.96 -4.00 13.83
N THR A 21 -12.17 -3.98 12.52
CA THR A 21 -12.87 -2.85 11.85
C THR A 21 -13.45 -3.37 10.54
N GLY A 22 -14.67 -2.99 10.18
CA GLY A 22 -15.33 -3.41 8.93
C GLY A 22 -14.65 -2.93 7.63
N ASP A 23 -13.45 -2.34 7.71
CA ASP A 23 -12.63 -1.89 6.57
C ASP A 23 -11.51 -2.90 6.30
N THR A 24 -11.88 -4.06 5.75
CA THR A 24 -10.91 -5.09 5.35
C THR A 24 -10.14 -4.67 4.09
N GLY A 25 -8.82 -4.56 4.17
CA GLY A 25 -7.95 -4.70 2.99
C GLY A 25 -7.15 -3.48 2.52
N PHE A 26 -6.72 -2.59 3.41
CA PHE A 26 -5.68 -1.60 3.09
C PHE A 26 -4.49 -1.67 4.05
N TRP A 27 -3.29 -1.44 3.52
CA TRP A 27 -2.06 -1.48 4.30
C TRP A 27 -1.82 -0.13 4.97
N VAL A 28 -1.52 -0.12 6.27
CA VAL A 28 -1.23 1.12 7.00
C VAL A 28 0.26 1.44 6.94
N PRO A 29 0.64 2.62 6.42
CA PRO A 29 2.03 3.00 6.26
C PRO A 29 2.69 3.34 7.59
N ASP A 30 3.97 3.00 7.69
CA ASP A 30 4.83 3.45 8.78
C ASP A 30 5.09 4.97 8.70
N ARG A 31 5.55 5.56 9.80
CA ARG A 31 5.90 6.99 9.85
C ARG A 31 6.92 7.40 8.80
N SER A 32 7.95 6.58 8.58
CA SER A 32 8.98 6.84 7.56
C SER A 32 8.36 6.95 6.15
N GLU A 33 7.38 6.09 5.88
CA GLU A 33 6.63 6.05 4.64
C GLU A 33 5.72 7.26 4.46
N ILE A 34 4.99 7.64 5.51
CA ILE A 34 4.17 8.86 5.54
C ILE A 34 5.07 10.07 5.26
N VAL A 35 6.20 10.21 5.95
CA VAL A 35 7.13 11.33 5.74
C VAL A 35 7.62 11.37 4.29
N THR A 36 8.02 10.22 3.72
CA THR A 36 8.49 10.15 2.33
C THR A 36 7.39 10.56 1.34
N GLN A 37 6.14 10.15 1.58
CA GLN A 37 5.00 10.49 0.73
C GLN A 37 4.71 12.00 0.75
N PHE A 38 4.67 12.61 1.92
CA PHE A 38 4.39 14.05 2.00
C PHE A 38 5.57 14.87 1.49
N PHE A 39 6.81 14.42 1.70
CA PHE A 39 7.98 15.03 1.10
C PHE A 39 7.90 15.04 -0.44
N THR A 40 7.54 13.93 -1.07
CA THR A 40 7.37 13.91 -2.54
C THR A 40 6.22 14.82 -2.98
N ARG A 41 5.09 14.87 -2.26
CA ARG A 41 4.01 15.83 -2.56
C ARG A 41 4.49 17.28 -2.53
N TYR A 42 5.31 17.66 -1.56
CA TYR A 42 5.87 19.02 -1.49
C TYR A 42 6.83 19.31 -2.65
N LEU A 43 7.67 18.34 -3.04
CA LEU A 43 8.56 18.50 -4.19
C LEU A 43 7.77 18.76 -5.49
N PHE A 44 6.73 17.97 -5.75
CA PHE A 44 5.87 18.15 -6.94
C PHE A 44 5.03 19.42 -6.87
N PHE A 45 4.56 19.81 -5.69
CA PHE A 45 3.93 21.10 -5.47
C PHE A 45 4.88 22.25 -5.83
N SER A 46 6.12 22.23 -5.32
CA SER A 46 7.13 23.25 -5.65
C SER A 46 7.43 23.29 -7.15
N LEU A 47 7.55 22.11 -7.79
CA LEU A 47 7.73 22.02 -9.23
C LEU A 47 6.55 22.64 -10.00
N ALA A 48 5.31 22.36 -9.59
CA ALA A 48 4.11 22.93 -10.20
C ALA A 48 4.08 24.45 -10.05
N VAL A 49 4.35 24.98 -8.85
CA VAL A 49 4.40 26.43 -8.61
C VAL A 49 5.47 27.10 -9.47
N ILE A 50 6.68 26.55 -9.52
CA ILE A 50 7.77 27.09 -10.35
C ILE A 50 7.36 27.09 -11.83
N TYR A 51 6.79 25.99 -12.30
CA TYR A 51 6.36 25.82 -13.68
C TYR A 51 5.28 26.84 -14.06
N PHE A 52 4.18 26.91 -13.31
CA PHE A 52 3.06 27.81 -13.63
C PHE A 52 3.40 29.28 -13.39
N ALA A 53 4.23 29.60 -12.39
CA ALA A 53 4.69 30.97 -12.16
C ALA A 53 5.65 31.49 -13.25
N ALA A 54 6.34 30.60 -13.97
CA ALA A 54 7.22 30.96 -15.08
C ALA A 54 6.45 31.25 -16.38
N LEU A 55 5.18 30.83 -16.48
CA LEU A 55 4.36 31.07 -17.65
C LEU A 55 3.92 32.54 -17.70
N LYS A 56 4.20 33.21 -18.83
CA LYS A 56 3.61 34.53 -19.14
C LYS A 56 2.11 34.36 -19.39
N THR A 57 1.34 35.45 -19.33
CA THR A 57 -0.13 35.48 -19.51
C THR A 57 -0.63 34.48 -20.57
N VAL A 58 -1.16 33.35 -20.10
CA VAL A 58 -1.81 32.32 -20.93
C VAL A 58 -3.31 32.61 -20.95
N PRO A 59 -3.99 32.49 -22.11
CA PRO A 59 -5.44 32.60 -22.15
C PRO A 59 -6.08 31.57 -21.20
N PRO A 60 -6.97 32.01 -20.29
CA PRO A 60 -7.56 31.12 -19.31
C PRO A 60 -8.52 30.12 -19.97
N VAL A 61 -8.44 28.85 -19.57
CA VAL A 61 -9.44 27.83 -19.95
C VAL A 61 -10.67 27.94 -19.03
N LEU A 62 -10.50 27.79 -17.72
CA LEU A 62 -11.54 28.05 -16.70
C LEU A 62 -11.35 29.43 -16.03
N PHE A 63 -10.15 29.67 -15.48
CA PHE A 63 -9.69 30.90 -14.84
C PHE A 63 -8.20 31.18 -15.13
N GLY A 64 -7.71 32.36 -14.72
CA GLY A 64 -6.31 32.77 -14.96
C GLY A 64 -5.28 32.03 -14.10
N ILE A 65 -4.01 32.05 -14.51
CA ILE A 65 -2.90 31.39 -13.79
C ILE A 65 -2.79 31.87 -12.34
N ASP A 66 -3.08 33.13 -12.05
CA ASP A 66 -3.05 33.66 -10.68
C ASP A 66 -4.02 32.90 -9.75
N HIS A 67 -5.20 32.56 -10.25
CA HIS A 67 -6.19 31.78 -9.50
C HIS A 67 -5.76 30.32 -9.34
N LEU A 68 -5.05 29.76 -10.34
CA LEU A 68 -4.44 28.43 -10.23
C LEU A 68 -3.35 28.41 -9.15
N LEU A 69 -2.49 29.43 -9.08
CA LEU A 69 -1.45 29.56 -8.06
C LEU A 69 -2.06 29.71 -6.65
N ILE A 70 -3.18 30.44 -6.53
CA ILE A 70 -3.95 30.51 -5.28
C ILE A 70 -4.50 29.12 -4.91
N ALA A 71 -5.09 28.39 -5.87
CA ALA A 71 -5.59 27.03 -5.63
C ALA A 71 -4.48 26.06 -5.20
N LEU A 72 -3.30 26.16 -5.81
CA LEU A 72 -2.10 25.43 -5.39
C LEU A 72 -1.71 25.80 -3.95
N GLY A 73 -1.75 27.08 -3.58
CA GLY A 73 -1.52 27.53 -2.21
C GLY A 73 -2.51 26.93 -1.20
N VAL A 74 -3.81 26.92 -1.54
CA VAL A 74 -4.84 26.25 -0.72
C VAL A 74 -4.56 24.75 -0.59
N TYR A 75 -4.20 24.10 -1.70
CA TYR A 75 -3.80 22.69 -1.69
C TYR A 75 -2.59 22.43 -0.79
N PHE A 76 -1.60 23.31 -0.76
CA PHE A 76 -0.44 23.17 0.14
C PHE A 76 -0.84 23.16 1.61
N PHE A 77 -1.72 24.08 2.03
CA PHE A 77 -2.22 24.10 3.41
C PHE A 77 -3.04 22.86 3.73
N PHE A 78 -3.89 22.43 2.80
CA PHE A 78 -4.70 21.22 2.96
C PHE A 78 -3.85 19.94 3.05
N ASN A 79 -2.82 19.84 2.21
CA ASN A 79 -1.86 18.74 2.25
C ASN A 79 -1.03 18.76 3.55
N SER A 80 -0.63 19.94 4.03
CA SER A 80 0.06 20.09 5.31
C SER A 80 -0.82 19.70 6.51
N TRP A 81 -2.10 20.04 6.46
CA TRP A 81 -3.08 19.58 7.44
C TRP A 81 -3.20 18.06 7.44
N PHE A 82 -3.30 17.43 6.26
CA PHE A 82 -3.34 15.97 6.14
C PHE A 82 -2.07 15.30 6.66
N PHE A 83 -0.90 15.91 6.46
CA PHE A 83 0.34 15.38 7.00
C PHE A 83 0.28 15.30 8.53
N HIS A 84 -0.14 16.39 9.17
CA HIS A 84 -0.29 16.43 10.62
C HIS A 84 -1.32 15.39 11.11
N GLN A 85 -2.45 15.26 10.42
CA GLN A 85 -3.47 14.27 10.73
C GLN A 85 -3.00 12.83 10.52
N ALA A 86 -2.18 12.57 9.51
CA ALA A 86 -1.63 11.25 9.23
C ALA A 86 -0.64 10.80 10.32
N LEU A 87 0.13 11.73 10.90
CA LEU A 87 1.03 11.45 12.02
C LEU A 87 0.30 11.08 13.32
N GLN A 88 -0.94 11.55 13.50
CA GLN A 88 -1.79 11.24 14.66
C GLN A 88 -2.60 9.95 14.49
N GLY A 89 -2.78 9.49 13.25
CA GLY A 89 -3.50 8.25 12.94
C GLY A 89 -4.14 8.28 11.56
N VAL A 90 -3.99 7.19 10.83
CA VAL A 90 -4.46 7.04 9.45
C VAL A 90 -5.79 6.29 9.43
N THR A 91 -6.79 6.82 8.73
CA THR A 91 -8.07 6.16 8.47
C THR A 91 -8.35 6.13 6.97
N LEU A 92 -9.15 5.19 6.49
CA LEU A 92 -9.47 5.06 5.06
C LEU A 92 -10.07 6.35 4.48
N LEU A 93 -10.94 7.02 5.23
CA LEU A 93 -11.52 8.31 4.85
C LEU A 93 -10.45 9.39 4.67
N LYS A 94 -9.49 9.50 5.60
CA LYS A 94 -8.37 10.46 5.52
C LYS A 94 -7.49 10.19 4.30
N ILE A 95 -7.21 8.92 4.03
CA ILE A 95 -6.41 8.53 2.87
C ILE A 95 -7.16 8.91 1.57
N ARG A 96 -8.42 8.46 1.41
CA ARG A 96 -9.23 8.76 0.20
C ARG A 96 -9.36 10.25 -0.04
N SER A 97 -9.66 11.04 0.99
CA SER A 97 -9.80 12.49 0.86
C SER A 97 -8.50 13.18 0.45
N ALA A 98 -7.34 12.73 0.97
CA ALA A 98 -6.03 13.22 0.50
C ALA A 98 -5.78 12.85 -0.97
N MET A 99 -6.07 11.62 -1.38
CA MET A 99 -5.90 11.20 -2.79
C MET A 99 -6.82 11.98 -3.75
N SER A 100 -8.07 12.24 -3.34
CA SER A 100 -9.00 13.03 -4.14
C SER A 100 -8.52 14.47 -4.30
N ALA A 101 -7.91 15.06 -3.26
CA ALA A 101 -7.30 16.38 -3.35
C ALA A 101 -6.12 16.40 -4.34
N ASP A 102 -5.24 15.38 -4.30
CA ASP A 102 -4.14 15.21 -5.24
C ASP A 102 -4.67 15.14 -6.70
N LEU A 103 -5.67 14.29 -6.95
CA LEU A 103 -6.27 14.14 -8.28
C LEU A 103 -6.93 15.43 -8.77
N LEU A 104 -7.63 16.15 -7.89
CA LEU A 104 -8.29 17.41 -8.23
C LEU A 104 -7.29 18.50 -8.61
N ILE A 105 -6.24 18.70 -7.80
CA ILE A 105 -5.26 19.74 -8.09
C ILE A 105 -4.46 19.43 -9.36
N VAL A 106 -4.11 18.16 -9.60
CA VAL A 106 -3.45 17.74 -10.83
C VAL A 106 -4.36 17.96 -12.04
N THR A 107 -5.65 17.61 -11.93
CA THR A 107 -6.64 17.86 -13.00
C THR A 107 -6.70 19.34 -13.35
N LEU A 108 -6.76 20.23 -12.35
CA LEU A 108 -6.74 21.68 -12.57
C LEU A 108 -5.43 22.13 -13.25
N CYS A 109 -4.28 21.62 -12.83
CA CYS A 109 -3.00 21.91 -13.48
C CYS A 109 -3.04 21.51 -14.96
N VAL A 110 -3.53 20.31 -15.29
CA VAL A 110 -3.63 19.85 -16.67
C VAL A 110 -4.57 20.72 -17.49
N ILE A 111 -5.73 21.11 -16.95
CA ILE A 111 -6.67 21.99 -17.66
C ILE A 111 -6.00 23.31 -18.07
N HIS A 112 -5.16 23.86 -17.19
CA HIS A 112 -4.55 25.18 -17.33
C HIS A 112 -3.18 25.19 -18.01
N ASP A 113 -2.66 24.04 -18.40
CA ASP A 113 -1.35 23.94 -19.05
C ASP A 113 -1.42 24.46 -20.50
N PRO A 114 -0.56 25.43 -20.90
CA PRO A 114 -0.64 26.00 -22.25
C PRO A 114 -0.20 25.07 -23.37
N ASN A 115 0.57 24.02 -23.07
CA ASN A 115 1.15 23.15 -24.09
C ASN A 115 0.11 22.17 -24.61
N LEU A 116 0.10 21.88 -25.92
CA LEU A 116 -0.79 20.86 -26.50
C LEU A 116 -0.70 19.54 -25.73
N ILE A 117 0.53 19.04 -25.55
CA ILE A 117 0.83 17.90 -24.68
C ILE A 117 1.25 18.47 -23.32
N PRO A 118 0.39 18.42 -22.29
CA PRO A 118 0.62 19.08 -21.02
C PRO A 118 1.66 18.32 -20.18
N PRO A 119 2.84 18.90 -19.89
CA PRO A 119 3.81 18.26 -18.98
C PRO A 119 3.25 18.03 -17.58
N SER A 120 2.34 18.90 -17.13
CA SER A 120 1.64 18.77 -15.84
C SER A 120 0.85 17.47 -15.70
N ALA A 121 0.45 16.82 -16.81
CA ALA A 121 -0.24 15.54 -16.76
C ALA A 121 0.65 14.42 -16.22
N LEU A 122 1.99 14.55 -16.28
CA LEU A 122 2.91 13.61 -15.64
C LEU A 122 2.72 13.54 -14.13
N ALA A 123 2.14 14.56 -13.49
CA ALA A 123 1.85 14.54 -12.06
C ALA A 123 0.83 13.45 -11.68
N PHE A 124 -0.05 13.01 -12.61
CA PHE A 124 -0.90 11.85 -12.38
C PHE A 124 -0.09 10.58 -12.14
N LEU A 125 1.10 10.44 -12.74
CA LEU A 125 1.96 9.26 -12.52
C LEU A 125 2.47 9.24 -11.10
N MET A 126 2.80 10.42 -10.56
CA MET A 126 3.20 10.55 -9.18
C MET A 126 2.06 10.20 -8.22
N VAL A 127 0.84 10.66 -8.48
CA VAL A 127 -0.33 10.28 -7.66
C VAL A 127 -0.56 8.76 -7.72
N LEU A 128 -0.44 8.16 -8.90
CA LEU A 128 -0.59 6.73 -9.11
C LEU A 128 0.48 5.91 -8.39
N LEU A 129 1.76 6.24 -8.59
CA LEU A 129 2.90 5.54 -8.01
C LEU A 129 3.00 5.78 -6.50
N GLY A 130 2.78 7.01 -6.05
CA GLY A 130 2.91 7.43 -4.66
C GLY A 130 1.81 6.86 -3.77
N ASN A 131 0.57 6.87 -4.23
CA ASN A 131 -0.58 6.41 -3.44
C ASN A 131 -0.88 4.92 -3.66
N GLY A 132 -0.82 4.44 -4.90
CA GLY A 132 -1.29 3.10 -5.22
C GLY A 132 -0.37 1.97 -4.74
N MET A 133 0.95 2.16 -4.73
CA MET A 133 1.88 1.09 -4.32
C MET A 133 1.88 0.82 -2.82
N ARG A 134 1.43 1.78 -2.01
CA ARG A 134 1.54 1.72 -0.54
C ARG A 134 0.31 1.11 0.11
N TYR A 135 -0.88 1.55 -0.26
CA TYR A 135 -2.10 1.14 0.45
C TYR A 135 -2.77 -0.13 -0.11
N GLY A 136 -2.17 -0.75 -1.13
CA GLY A 136 -2.62 -2.01 -1.72
C GLY A 136 -3.43 -1.84 -3.02
N MET A 137 -3.72 -2.97 -3.66
CA MET A 137 -4.30 -3.02 -5.02
C MET A 137 -5.68 -2.37 -5.15
N ARG A 138 -6.52 -2.40 -4.10
CA ARG A 138 -7.86 -1.80 -4.14
C ARG A 138 -7.78 -0.29 -4.30
N LEU A 139 -6.99 0.36 -3.44
CA LEU A 139 -6.79 1.80 -3.50
C LEU A 139 -5.99 2.23 -4.74
N PHE A 140 -5.05 1.40 -5.20
CA PHE A 140 -4.41 1.61 -6.51
C PHE A 140 -5.45 1.70 -7.63
N ALA A 141 -6.41 0.76 -7.68
CA ALA A 141 -7.46 0.76 -8.70
C ALA A 141 -8.40 1.98 -8.59
N GLU A 142 -8.76 2.39 -7.38
CA GLU A 142 -9.54 3.62 -7.14
C GLU A 142 -8.82 4.87 -7.68
N VAL A 143 -7.53 5.02 -7.36
CA VAL A 143 -6.70 6.15 -7.87
C VAL A 143 -6.55 6.09 -9.37
N LEU A 144 -6.35 4.90 -9.93
CA LEU A 144 -6.22 4.72 -11.36
C LEU A 144 -7.48 5.17 -12.10
N GLY A 145 -8.65 4.75 -11.63
CA GLY A 145 -9.94 5.21 -12.16
C GLY A 145 -10.11 6.73 -12.05
N GLY A 146 -9.75 7.29 -10.90
CA GLY A 146 -9.77 8.74 -10.67
C GLY A 146 -8.82 9.51 -11.58
N ALA A 147 -7.63 8.98 -11.87
CA ALA A 147 -6.66 9.58 -12.78
C ALA A 147 -7.17 9.57 -14.23
N PHE A 148 -7.76 8.46 -14.69
CA PHE A 148 -8.39 8.41 -16.02
C PHE A 148 -9.55 9.38 -16.14
N LEU A 149 -10.41 9.47 -15.11
CA LEU A 149 -11.51 10.42 -15.09
C LEU A 149 -11.01 11.88 -15.11
N GLY A 150 -10.02 12.20 -14.27
CA GLY A 150 -9.39 13.52 -14.23
C GLY A 150 -8.75 13.89 -15.57
N MET A 151 -8.03 12.96 -16.20
CA MET A 151 -7.45 13.16 -17.53
C MET A 151 -8.53 13.40 -18.60
N ALA A 152 -9.59 12.58 -18.61
CA ALA A 152 -10.69 12.73 -19.56
C ALA A 152 -11.39 14.09 -19.40
N ILE A 153 -11.68 14.50 -18.17
CA ILE A 153 -12.26 15.83 -17.87
C ILE A 153 -11.31 16.94 -18.32
N ALA A 154 -10.02 16.82 -18.00
CA ALA A 154 -9.05 17.86 -18.32
C ALA A 154 -8.93 18.09 -19.83
N PHE A 155 -8.73 17.01 -20.60
CA PHE A 155 -8.65 17.10 -22.05
C PHE A 155 -9.97 17.55 -22.68
N ALA A 156 -11.13 17.08 -22.20
CA ALA A 156 -12.43 17.54 -22.70
C ALA A 156 -12.61 19.06 -22.51
N LEU A 157 -12.23 19.61 -21.36
CA LEU A 157 -12.30 21.06 -21.11
C LEU A 157 -11.30 21.85 -21.95
N ARG A 158 -10.08 21.32 -22.13
CA ARG A 158 -9.08 21.95 -23.01
C ARG A 158 -9.58 22.04 -24.45
N TYR A 159 -10.15 20.99 -25.01
CA TYR A 159 -10.68 21.02 -26.37
C TYR A 159 -11.94 21.89 -26.50
N ARG A 160 -12.82 21.85 -25.49
CA ARG A 160 -14.11 22.57 -25.56
C ARG A 160 -14.00 24.06 -25.26
N LEU A 161 -13.16 24.45 -24.30
CA LEU A 161 -13.07 25.82 -23.79
C LEU A 161 -11.70 26.45 -24.09
N GLY A 162 -10.65 25.64 -24.15
CA GLY A 162 -9.27 26.12 -24.36
C GLY A 162 -8.87 26.33 -25.82
N GLY A 163 -9.75 26.02 -26.78
CA GLY A 163 -9.48 26.20 -28.21
C GLY A 163 -8.40 25.27 -28.78
N PHE A 164 -8.08 24.18 -28.07
CA PHE A 164 -7.17 23.16 -28.56
C PHE A 164 -7.87 22.27 -29.59
N GLU A 165 -7.11 21.78 -30.56
CA GLU A 165 -7.56 20.76 -31.52
C GLU A 165 -6.89 19.42 -31.21
N VAL A 166 -7.57 18.32 -31.54
CA VAL A 166 -7.02 16.97 -31.34
C VAL A 166 -5.97 16.70 -32.41
N GLY A 167 -4.71 16.57 -31.98
CA GLY A 167 -3.60 16.17 -32.84
C GLY A 167 -3.23 14.70 -32.69
N ALA A 168 -2.36 14.22 -33.59
CA ALA A 168 -1.77 12.88 -33.47
C ALA A 168 -0.96 12.71 -32.16
N GLY A 169 -0.37 13.81 -31.66
CA GLY A 169 0.34 13.83 -30.38
C GLY A 169 -0.55 13.51 -29.18
N ASP A 170 -1.79 14.00 -29.17
CA ASP A 170 -2.74 13.75 -28.09
C ASP A 170 -3.23 12.30 -28.09
N VAL A 171 -3.48 11.75 -29.28
CA VAL A 171 -3.82 10.33 -29.45
C VAL A 171 -2.68 9.45 -28.96
N PHE A 172 -1.44 9.75 -29.37
CA PHE A 172 -0.26 9.04 -28.91
C PHE A 172 -0.12 9.15 -27.38
N PHE A 173 -0.24 10.35 -26.82
CA PHE A 173 -0.11 10.59 -25.39
C PHE A 173 -1.17 9.81 -24.59
N GLY A 174 -2.43 9.80 -25.03
CA GLY A 174 -3.51 9.05 -24.41
C GLY A 174 -3.29 7.55 -24.46
N VAL A 175 -2.89 7.00 -25.62
CA VAL A 175 -2.56 5.58 -25.76
C VAL A 175 -1.37 5.20 -24.88
N PHE A 176 -0.29 6.00 -24.92
CA PHE A 176 0.89 5.80 -24.07
C PHE A 176 0.52 5.79 -22.60
N TRP A 177 -0.36 6.70 -22.17
CA TRP A 177 -0.88 6.75 -20.81
C TRP A 177 -1.64 5.49 -20.42
N ILE A 178 -2.55 5.01 -21.28
CA ILE A 178 -3.30 3.77 -21.05
C ILE A 178 -2.33 2.58 -20.94
N THR A 179 -1.35 2.49 -21.83
CA THR A 179 -0.33 1.44 -21.80
C THR A 179 0.50 1.48 -20.52
N LEU A 180 0.95 2.67 -20.11
CA LEU A 180 1.75 2.86 -18.90
C LEU A 180 0.95 2.54 -17.63
N ALA A 181 -0.31 2.98 -17.56
CA ALA A 181 -1.24 2.64 -16.49
C ALA A 181 -1.48 1.12 -16.38
N LEU A 182 -1.73 0.45 -17.50
CA LEU A 182 -1.91 -1.00 -17.54
C LEU A 182 -0.64 -1.74 -17.09
N TYR A 183 0.53 -1.30 -17.58
CA TYR A 183 1.82 -1.84 -17.17
C TYR A 183 2.04 -1.69 -15.66
N ALA A 184 1.79 -0.50 -15.11
CA ALA A 184 1.91 -0.24 -13.68
C ALA A 184 0.95 -1.13 -12.86
N TYR A 185 -0.29 -1.31 -13.30
CA TYR A 185 -1.26 -2.20 -12.63
C TYR A 185 -0.80 -3.67 -12.61
N ILE A 186 -0.33 -4.18 -13.75
CA ILE A 186 0.17 -5.56 -13.87
C ILE A 186 1.42 -5.75 -12.99
N LEU A 187 2.37 -4.81 -13.06
CA LEU A 187 3.60 -4.86 -12.28
C LEU A 187 3.29 -4.85 -10.78
N MET A 188 2.37 -4.00 -10.35
CA MET A 188 1.97 -3.92 -8.95
C MET A 188 1.29 -5.21 -8.48
N GLY A 189 0.39 -5.79 -9.29
CA GLY A 189 -0.23 -7.09 -8.99
C GLY A 189 0.80 -8.21 -8.86
N ARG A 190 1.87 -8.19 -9.66
CA ARG A 190 2.97 -9.15 -9.57
C ARG A 190 3.81 -8.96 -8.30
N ILE A 191 4.16 -7.72 -7.97
CA ILE A 191 4.91 -7.39 -6.74
C ILE A 191 4.12 -7.82 -5.51
N GLU A 192 2.83 -7.53 -5.47
CA GLU A 192 1.93 -7.93 -4.38
C GLU A 192 1.83 -9.45 -4.26
N GLY A 193 1.70 -10.16 -5.38
CA GLY A 193 1.69 -11.62 -5.39
C GLY A 193 3.00 -12.24 -4.88
N GLN A 194 4.15 -11.70 -5.29
CA GLN A 194 5.46 -12.15 -4.81
C GLN A 194 5.65 -11.86 -3.32
N ARG A 195 5.23 -10.68 -2.85
CA ARG A 195 5.25 -10.34 -1.41
C ARG A 195 4.46 -11.34 -0.59
N ARG A 196 3.22 -11.67 -1.01
CA ARG A 196 2.39 -12.67 -0.32
C ARG A 196 3.04 -14.04 -0.27
N GLN A 197 3.71 -14.46 -1.35
CA GLN A 197 4.44 -15.73 -1.36
C GLN A 197 5.64 -15.72 -0.42
N LEU A 198 6.38 -14.61 -0.35
CA LEU A 198 7.50 -14.46 0.58
C LEU A 198 7.01 -14.44 2.03
N ASP A 199 5.94 -13.72 2.32
CA ASP A 199 5.34 -13.68 3.66
C ASP A 199 4.83 -15.06 4.08
N TYR A 200 4.19 -15.80 3.17
CA TYR A 200 3.78 -17.18 3.42
C TYR A 200 4.98 -18.07 3.74
N ARG A 201 6.02 -18.08 2.91
CA ARG A 201 7.24 -18.86 3.17
C ARG A 201 7.97 -18.43 4.44
N SER A 202 7.88 -17.16 4.81
CA SER A 202 8.46 -16.66 6.05
C SER A 202 7.67 -17.08 7.29
N ARG A 203 6.41 -17.47 7.16
CA ARG A 203 5.52 -17.81 8.28
C ARG A 203 5.28 -19.29 8.46
N PHE A 204 5.39 -20.08 7.39
CA PHE A 204 5.07 -21.50 7.41
C PHE A 204 6.32 -22.36 7.21
N ASP A 205 6.34 -23.51 7.87
CA ASP A 205 7.34 -24.54 7.68
C ASP A 205 7.05 -25.29 6.38
N ALA A 206 8.02 -25.37 5.48
CA ALA A 206 7.81 -25.92 4.14
C ALA A 206 7.54 -27.44 4.14
N LEU A 207 7.99 -28.16 5.17
CA LEU A 207 7.80 -29.60 5.29
C LEU A 207 6.41 -29.94 5.84
N THR A 208 6.02 -29.29 6.93
CA THR A 208 4.82 -29.64 7.68
C THR A 208 3.59 -28.82 7.32
N GLY A 209 3.77 -27.66 6.68
CA GLY A 209 2.68 -26.71 6.41
C GLY A 209 2.15 -26.00 7.66
N LEU A 210 2.66 -26.30 8.85
CA LEU A 210 2.37 -25.57 10.08
C LEU A 210 3.09 -24.22 10.10
N LEU A 211 2.72 -23.33 11.02
CA LEU A 211 3.51 -22.13 11.26
C LEU A 211 4.94 -22.53 11.65
N ASN A 212 5.95 -21.85 11.12
CA ASN A 212 7.30 -21.97 11.65
C ASN A 212 7.41 -21.23 12.99
N ARG A 213 8.55 -21.35 13.67
CA ARG A 213 8.79 -20.66 14.94
C ARG A 213 8.46 -19.17 14.92
N HIS A 214 8.77 -18.46 13.84
CA HIS A 214 8.48 -17.02 13.72
C HIS A 214 6.98 -16.75 13.56
N GLY A 215 6.31 -17.52 12.68
CA GLY A 215 4.88 -17.44 12.48
C GLY A 215 4.08 -17.80 13.73
N LEU A 216 4.53 -18.80 14.50
CA LEU A 216 3.90 -19.24 15.74
C LEU A 216 3.95 -18.16 16.80
N LEU A 217 5.11 -17.53 17.02
CA LEU A 217 5.24 -16.43 17.99
C LEU A 217 4.33 -15.25 17.63
N ALA A 218 4.35 -14.84 16.36
CA ALA A 218 3.52 -13.74 15.86
C ALA A 218 2.01 -14.00 16.00
N ALA A 219 1.58 -15.25 15.88
CA ALA A 219 0.20 -15.65 16.06
C ALA A 219 -0.17 -15.84 17.55
N ALA A 220 0.78 -16.30 18.38
CA ALA A 220 0.59 -16.45 19.82
C ALA A 220 0.31 -15.10 20.50
N ASP A 221 0.96 -14.01 20.09
CA ASP A 221 0.69 -12.66 20.59
C ASP A 221 -0.80 -12.31 20.50
N SER A 222 -1.46 -12.66 19.38
CA SER A 222 -2.89 -12.40 19.17
C SER A 222 -3.81 -13.22 20.09
N VAL A 223 -3.36 -14.41 20.50
CA VAL A 223 -4.09 -15.27 21.43
C VAL A 223 -3.94 -14.72 22.85
N PHE A 224 -2.74 -14.29 23.23
CA PHE A 224 -2.50 -13.70 24.54
C PHE A 224 -3.20 -12.34 24.71
N ASP A 225 -3.31 -11.53 23.67
CA ASP A 225 -4.07 -10.28 23.75
C ASP A 225 -5.56 -10.52 24.11
N LYS A 226 -6.16 -11.61 23.63
CA LYS A 226 -7.53 -12.04 23.98
C LYS A 226 -7.64 -12.58 25.40
N THR A 227 -6.56 -13.06 26.01
CA THR A 227 -6.58 -13.52 27.41
C THR A 227 -6.80 -12.40 28.43
N ASN A 228 -6.52 -11.15 28.06
CA ASN A 228 -6.88 -9.99 28.87
C ASN A 228 -8.41 -9.84 29.06
N ALA A 229 -9.23 -10.57 28.30
CA ALA A 229 -10.68 -10.69 28.50
C ALA A 229 -11.10 -11.77 29.52
N GLY A 230 -10.15 -12.35 30.26
CA GLY A 230 -10.41 -13.33 31.33
C GLY A 230 -10.46 -14.79 30.89
N ILE A 231 -10.08 -15.09 29.64
CA ILE A 231 -9.97 -16.46 29.13
C ILE A 231 -8.53 -16.94 29.32
N PRO A 232 -8.25 -18.05 30.02
CA PRO A 232 -6.88 -18.57 30.16
C PRO A 232 -6.36 -19.14 28.84
N ALA A 233 -5.09 -18.89 28.52
CA ALA A 233 -4.38 -19.55 27.41
C ALA A 233 -3.46 -20.65 27.94
N THR A 234 -3.33 -21.72 27.16
CA THR A 234 -2.45 -22.87 27.44
C THR A 234 -1.46 -23.03 26.29
N VAL A 235 -0.19 -23.26 26.61
CA VAL A 235 0.85 -23.61 25.63
C VAL A 235 1.18 -25.09 25.78
N LEU A 236 1.14 -25.82 24.67
CA LEU A 236 1.52 -27.23 24.60
C LEU A 236 2.81 -27.36 23.76
N PHE A 237 3.83 -27.98 24.34
CA PHE A 237 5.00 -28.44 23.60
C PHE A 237 4.92 -29.97 23.46
N ALA A 238 5.04 -30.45 22.22
CA ALA A 238 5.04 -31.87 21.88
C ALA A 238 6.31 -32.20 21.10
N ASP A 239 6.87 -33.39 21.34
CA ASP A 239 8.08 -33.91 20.70
C ASP A 239 7.84 -35.36 20.27
N LEU A 240 8.39 -35.76 19.11
CA LEU A 240 8.26 -37.12 18.59
C LEU A 240 9.28 -38.07 19.23
N ASN A 241 8.80 -38.93 20.13
CA ASN A 241 9.61 -39.94 20.79
C ASN A 241 10.36 -40.83 19.77
N GLN A 242 11.68 -40.97 19.97
CA GLN A 242 12.57 -41.81 19.15
C GLN A 242 12.60 -41.47 17.65
N PHE A 243 12.27 -40.24 17.25
CA PHE A 243 12.26 -39.83 15.85
C PHE A 243 13.60 -40.06 15.12
N LYS A 244 14.73 -39.88 15.81
CA LYS A 244 16.06 -40.18 15.26
C LYS A 244 16.21 -41.65 14.82
N ALA A 245 15.66 -42.61 15.56
CA ALA A 245 15.72 -44.02 15.19
C ALA A 245 14.93 -44.32 13.91
N VAL A 246 13.86 -43.56 13.65
CA VAL A 246 13.11 -43.63 12.38
C VAL A 246 13.99 -43.14 11.23
N ASN A 247 14.63 -41.98 11.40
CA ASN A 247 15.57 -41.45 10.40
C ASN A 247 16.73 -42.40 10.12
N ASP A 248 17.34 -42.97 11.17
CA ASP A 248 18.49 -43.86 11.05
C ASP A 248 18.12 -45.19 10.36
N ARG A 249 16.90 -45.71 10.58
CA ARG A 249 16.44 -46.99 10.04
C ARG A 249 15.82 -46.91 8.65
N TYR A 250 15.08 -45.83 8.37
CA TYR A 250 14.25 -45.69 7.18
C TYR A 250 14.66 -44.53 6.27
N GLY A 251 15.65 -43.74 6.69
CA GLY A 251 16.15 -42.58 5.97
C GLY A 251 15.33 -41.30 6.21
N HIS A 252 15.97 -40.15 5.98
CA HIS A 252 15.38 -38.82 6.21
C HIS A 252 14.07 -38.59 5.46
N GLY A 253 13.93 -39.08 4.22
CA GLY A 253 12.68 -38.92 3.46
C GLY A 253 11.48 -39.68 4.04
N VAL A 254 11.70 -40.69 4.88
CA VAL A 254 10.63 -41.34 5.65
C VAL A 254 10.32 -40.52 6.91
N GLY A 255 11.34 -40.03 7.62
CA GLY A 255 11.14 -39.13 8.75
C GLY A 255 10.38 -37.86 8.37
N ASP A 256 10.69 -37.28 7.22
CA ASP A 256 9.99 -36.11 6.68
C ASP A 256 8.49 -36.37 6.49
N ARG A 257 8.13 -37.55 6.00
CA ARG A 257 6.72 -37.96 5.86
C ARG A 257 6.03 -38.13 7.21
N VAL A 258 6.71 -38.72 8.19
CA VAL A 258 6.20 -38.86 9.55
C VAL A 258 5.94 -37.49 10.18
N LEU A 259 6.85 -36.52 10.00
CA LEU A 259 6.67 -35.16 10.48
C LEU A 259 5.47 -34.47 9.82
N ALA A 260 5.31 -34.60 8.50
CA ALA A 260 4.19 -34.01 7.78
C ALA A 260 2.84 -34.61 8.22
N GLU A 261 2.77 -35.93 8.42
CA GLU A 261 1.55 -36.63 8.84
C GLU A 261 1.19 -36.30 10.29
N PHE A 262 2.18 -36.27 11.19
CA PHE A 262 1.97 -35.84 12.58
C PHE A 262 1.46 -34.39 12.65
N ALA A 263 2.06 -33.49 11.86
CA ALA A 263 1.67 -32.10 11.78
C ALA A 263 0.21 -31.93 11.32
N GLN A 264 -0.23 -32.71 10.33
CA GLN A 264 -1.62 -32.72 9.88
C GLN A 264 -2.57 -33.13 11.01
N ILE A 265 -2.29 -34.25 11.69
CA ILE A 265 -3.09 -34.74 12.82
C ILE A 265 -3.15 -33.71 13.94
N PHE A 266 -2.02 -33.09 14.25
CA PHE A 266 -1.91 -32.08 15.30
C PHE A 266 -2.72 -30.82 14.96
N SER A 267 -2.68 -30.36 13.71
CA SER A 267 -3.47 -29.21 13.23
C SER A 267 -4.97 -29.50 13.26
N GLU A 268 -5.40 -30.69 12.85
CA GLU A 268 -6.81 -31.09 12.87
C GLU A 268 -7.35 -31.18 14.31
N SER A 269 -6.50 -31.50 15.28
CA SER A 269 -6.84 -31.58 16.70
C SER A 269 -6.93 -30.20 17.38
N ALA A 270 -6.49 -29.13 16.72
CA ALA A 270 -6.35 -27.80 17.29
C ALA A 270 -7.44 -26.82 16.83
N GLU A 271 -8.71 -27.20 16.95
CA GLU A 271 -9.89 -26.43 16.49
C GLU A 271 -9.95 -24.98 16.99
N MET A 272 -9.40 -24.67 18.17
CA MET A 272 -9.42 -23.34 18.78
C MET A 272 -8.02 -22.76 19.07
N GLY A 273 -6.97 -23.41 18.53
CA GLY A 273 -5.58 -23.09 18.85
C GLY A 273 -4.78 -22.60 17.66
N VAL A 274 -3.54 -22.23 17.93
CA VAL A 274 -2.52 -21.94 16.92
C VAL A 274 -1.42 -23.00 17.06
N CYS A 275 -1.07 -23.66 15.96
CA CYS A 275 -0.04 -24.69 15.93
C CYS A 275 1.14 -24.28 15.05
N GLY A 276 2.35 -24.63 15.49
CA GLY A 276 3.56 -24.36 14.74
C GLY A 276 4.70 -25.30 15.10
N ARG A 277 5.60 -25.49 14.15
CA ARG A 277 6.85 -26.23 14.32
C ARG A 277 7.91 -25.34 14.97
N TRP A 278 8.33 -25.73 16.17
CA TRP A 278 9.34 -25.00 16.94
C TRP A 278 10.77 -25.46 16.63
N GLY A 279 10.97 -26.75 16.36
CA GLY A 279 12.27 -27.42 16.22
C GLY A 279 12.40 -28.33 15.00
N GLY A 280 13.48 -29.11 14.96
CA GLY A 280 13.76 -30.05 13.87
C GLY A 280 12.92 -31.33 13.94
N ASP A 281 12.33 -31.60 15.09
CA ASP A 281 11.53 -32.74 15.52
C ASP A 281 10.22 -32.28 16.16
#